data_AF-A0A5C4YBK8-F1
#
_entry.id   AF-A0A5C4YBK8-F1
#
_cell.length_a   1.000
_cell.length_b   1.000
_cell.length_c   1.000
_cell.angle_alpha   90.00
_cell.angle_beta   90.00
_cell.angle_gamma   90.00
#
_symmetry.space_group_name_H-M   'P 1'
#
loop_
_entity.id
_entity.type
_entity.pdbx_description
1 polymer ?
#
loop_
_entity_poly.entity_id
_entity_poly.type
_entity_poly.pdbx_seq_one_letter_code
_entity_poly.pdbx_strand_id
1 'polypeptide(L)'
;MDELLAALKRARTLEARGTVEVTVLFPPRDTPTRAAAALPRVPFRPALLARNFEVRRVGEETIARRPATRYELTPKVGQAARWTLWIDTQWNIPLAYQEDFQDGTVARRAAFLKVNARPAAVRVALPSAPEGLRRALLAALPGLRLPAGTQPVAVRGRPNGGLEVSLTDGLNVFALVVSPRGVRAAPGIASRRVGGGYVWLVGNLPQAALDSALAGVSRVEPAALGTFLKADASNP
;
A
#
# COMPACT_ATOMS: atom_id res chain seq x y z
N MET A 1 1.29 -18.00 -9.76
CA MET A 1 1.02 -17.41 -8.42
C MET A 1 2.06 -17.88 -7.41
N ASP A 2 2.24 -19.18 -7.22
CA ASP A 2 3.10 -19.72 -6.15
C ASP A 2 4.55 -19.29 -6.22
N GLU A 3 5.14 -19.22 -7.42
CA GLU A 3 6.51 -18.72 -7.64
C GLU A 3 6.67 -17.28 -7.13
N LEU A 4 5.72 -16.39 -7.46
CA LEU A 4 5.75 -15.01 -6.99
C LEU A 4 5.60 -14.96 -5.46
N LEU A 5 4.69 -15.74 -4.86
CA LEU A 5 4.53 -15.78 -3.41
C LEU A 5 5.79 -16.27 -2.70
N ALA A 6 6.51 -17.24 -3.29
CA ALA A 6 7.80 -17.70 -2.78
C ALA A 6 8.85 -16.58 -2.84
N ALA A 7 8.91 -15.83 -3.93
CA ALA A 7 9.80 -14.66 -4.06
C ALA A 7 9.51 -13.59 -3.01
N LEU A 8 8.23 -13.25 -2.81
CA LEU A 8 7.81 -12.26 -1.83
C LEU A 8 8.06 -12.72 -0.39
N LYS A 9 7.95 -14.03 -0.12
CA LYS A 9 8.37 -14.61 1.17
C LYS A 9 9.88 -14.49 1.37
N ARG A 10 10.68 -14.80 0.34
CA ARG A 10 12.15 -14.68 0.35
C ARG A 10 12.60 -13.23 0.59
N ALA A 11 11.90 -12.27 -0.01
CA ALA A 11 12.15 -10.83 0.15
C ALA A 11 12.02 -10.32 1.60
N ARG A 12 11.42 -11.11 2.51
CA ARG A 12 11.34 -10.76 3.93
C ARG A 12 12.64 -11.00 4.69
N THR A 13 13.51 -11.86 4.15
CA THR A 13 14.76 -12.29 4.77
C THR A 13 15.99 -11.89 3.96
N LEU A 14 15.80 -11.49 2.70
CA LEU A 14 16.87 -11.22 1.75
C LEU A 14 16.46 -10.09 0.82
N GLU A 15 17.35 -9.12 0.57
CA GLU A 15 17.09 -8.05 -0.41
C GLU A 15 18.34 -7.69 -1.23
N ALA A 16 18.13 -7.20 -2.44
CA ALA A 16 19.20 -6.67 -3.27
C ALA A 16 19.65 -5.30 -2.73
N ARG A 17 20.91 -4.95 -2.97
CA ARG A 17 21.52 -3.65 -2.65
C ARG A 17 22.19 -3.09 -3.89
N GLY A 18 22.34 -1.78 -3.97
CA GLY A 18 23.02 -1.13 -5.09
C GLY A 18 22.49 0.28 -5.29
N THR A 19 22.25 0.67 -6.54
CA THR A 19 21.65 1.98 -6.89
C THR A 19 20.27 1.74 -7.47
N VAL A 20 19.25 2.24 -6.80
CA VAL A 20 17.84 2.22 -7.23
C VAL A 20 17.43 3.61 -7.63
N GLU A 21 16.78 3.73 -8.78
CA GLU A 21 16.00 4.90 -9.14
C GLU A 21 14.56 4.70 -8.66
N VAL A 22 14.05 5.67 -7.88
CA VAL A 22 12.69 5.67 -7.34
C VAL A 22 11.97 6.90 -7.85
N THR A 23 10.94 6.69 -8.65
CA THR A 23 10.05 7.72 -9.19
C THR A 23 8.67 7.59 -8.54
N VAL A 24 8.17 8.67 -7.96
CA VAL A 24 6.82 8.76 -7.38
C VAL A 24 6.10 9.94 -8.02
N LEU A 25 5.15 9.64 -8.90
CA LEU A 25 4.33 10.62 -9.61
C LEU A 25 3.00 10.89 -8.89
N PHE A 26 2.64 10.03 -7.94
CA PHE A 26 1.42 10.15 -7.17
C PHE A 26 1.62 10.10 -5.64
N PRO A 27 1.11 11.07 -4.87
CA PRO A 27 0.58 12.37 -5.34
C PRO A 27 1.69 13.18 -6.05
N PRO A 28 1.35 14.18 -6.90
CA PRO A 28 2.33 14.98 -7.63
C PRO A 28 3.39 15.59 -6.70
N ARG A 29 4.65 15.63 -7.17
CA ARG A 29 5.81 16.19 -6.44
C ARG A 29 6.68 16.99 -7.39
N ASP A 30 7.31 18.04 -6.87
CA ASP A 30 8.26 18.86 -7.63
C ASP A 30 9.50 18.07 -8.06
N THR A 31 9.97 17.14 -7.22
CA THR A 31 11.06 16.21 -7.52
C THR A 31 10.57 14.76 -7.36
N PRO A 32 10.01 14.16 -8.42
CA PRO A 32 9.40 12.84 -8.33
C PRO A 32 10.44 11.72 -8.25
N THR A 33 11.67 11.95 -8.74
CA THR A 33 12.71 10.93 -8.86
C THR A 33 13.85 11.14 -7.87
N ARG A 34 14.29 10.07 -7.22
CA ARG A 34 15.46 10.06 -6.32
C ARG A 34 16.22 8.74 -6.39
N ALA A 35 17.49 8.76 -5.99
CA ALA A 35 18.29 7.56 -5.80
C ALA A 35 18.10 6.95 -4.39
N ALA A 36 18.22 5.63 -4.29
CA ALA A 36 18.24 4.90 -3.02
C ALA A 36 19.19 3.69 -3.09
N ALA A 37 19.60 3.16 -1.93
CA ALA A 37 20.49 2.01 -1.85
C ALA A 37 19.79 0.64 -2.03
N ALA A 38 18.45 0.64 -1.97
CA ALA A 38 17.60 -0.53 -2.11
C ALA A 38 16.19 -0.13 -2.53
N LEU A 39 15.40 -1.11 -2.95
CA LEU A 39 14.01 -0.89 -3.30
C LEU A 39 13.22 -0.41 -2.06
N PRO A 40 12.34 0.59 -2.19
CA PRO A 40 11.43 0.93 -1.11
C PRO A 40 10.56 -0.29 -0.72
N ARG A 41 10.21 -0.35 0.57
CA ARG A 41 9.46 -1.49 1.08
C ARG A 41 8.00 -1.39 0.66
N VAL A 42 7.51 -2.47 0.05
CA VAL A 42 6.11 -2.66 -0.28
C VAL A 42 5.56 -3.78 0.62
N PRO A 43 4.50 -3.52 1.41
CA PRO A 43 4.00 -4.47 2.41
C PRO A 43 3.12 -5.56 1.77
N PHE A 44 3.71 -6.42 0.95
CA PHE A 44 3.02 -7.54 0.30
C PHE A 44 2.41 -8.50 1.31
N ARG A 45 1.09 -8.74 1.26
CA ARG A 45 0.39 -9.71 2.10
C ARG A 45 -0.08 -10.91 1.25
N PRO A 46 0.64 -12.04 1.25
CA PRO A 46 0.38 -13.18 0.37
C PRO A 46 -1.08 -13.65 0.31
N ALA A 47 -1.73 -13.83 1.46
CA ALA A 47 -3.11 -14.32 1.50
C ALA A 47 -4.11 -13.36 0.84
N LEU A 48 -3.91 -12.05 1.02
CA LEU A 48 -4.77 -11.04 0.37
C LEU A 48 -4.44 -10.90 -1.11
N LEU A 49 -3.16 -11.00 -1.47
CA LEU A 49 -2.72 -10.98 -2.87
C LEU A 49 -3.36 -12.14 -3.65
N ALA A 50 -3.27 -13.36 -3.12
CA ALA A 50 -3.91 -14.55 -3.73
C ALA A 50 -5.43 -14.40 -3.85
N ARG A 51 -6.08 -13.78 -2.85
CA ARG A 51 -7.52 -13.52 -2.86
C ARG A 51 -7.90 -12.48 -3.91
N ASN A 52 -7.23 -11.34 -3.91
CA ASN A 52 -7.72 -10.11 -4.56
C ASN A 52 -7.06 -9.82 -5.93
N PHE A 53 -5.98 -10.49 -6.30
CA PHE A 53 -5.26 -10.22 -7.55
C PHE A 53 -5.15 -11.46 -8.44
N GLU A 54 -5.37 -11.24 -9.73
CA GLU A 54 -4.89 -12.14 -10.77
C GLU A 54 -3.42 -11.86 -11.03
N VAL A 55 -2.61 -12.92 -11.13
CA VAL A 55 -1.16 -12.81 -11.33
C VAL A 55 -0.80 -13.53 -12.62
N ARG A 56 -0.23 -12.78 -13.56
CA ARG A 56 0.22 -13.28 -14.85
C ARG A 56 1.74 -13.21 -14.93
N ARG A 57 2.39 -14.35 -15.16
CA ARG A 57 3.81 -14.40 -15.55
C ARG A 57 3.87 -14.01 -17.03
N VAL A 58 4.62 -12.97 -17.36
CA VAL A 58 4.68 -12.44 -18.74
C VAL A 58 5.85 -13.02 -19.50
N GLY A 59 7.04 -13.04 -18.88
CA GLY A 59 8.27 -13.48 -19.51
C GLY A 59 9.49 -13.03 -18.73
N GLU A 60 10.66 -13.22 -19.34
CA GLU A 60 11.94 -12.76 -18.78
C GLU A 60 12.35 -11.42 -19.40
N GLU A 61 12.84 -10.54 -18.56
CA GLU A 61 13.40 -9.24 -18.92
C GLU A 61 14.71 -9.04 -18.15
N THR A 62 15.51 -8.04 -18.53
CA THR A 62 16.76 -7.72 -17.83
C THR A 62 16.61 -6.46 -17.00
N ILE A 63 16.90 -6.55 -15.70
CA ILE A 63 16.98 -5.40 -14.77
C ILE A 63 18.39 -5.32 -14.20
N ALA A 64 19.05 -4.18 -14.37
CA ALA A 64 20.43 -3.96 -13.91
C ALA A 64 21.41 -5.09 -14.31
N ARG A 65 21.31 -5.53 -15.57
CA ARG A 65 22.09 -6.65 -16.15
C ARG A 65 21.85 -8.02 -15.51
N ARG A 66 20.75 -8.18 -14.76
CA ARG A 66 20.33 -9.47 -14.19
C ARG A 66 19.03 -9.94 -14.83
N PRO A 67 18.91 -11.24 -15.18
CA PRO A 67 17.67 -11.81 -15.70
C PRO A 67 16.60 -11.83 -14.60
N ALA A 68 15.44 -11.27 -14.92
CA ALA A 68 14.29 -11.17 -14.03
C ALA A 68 13.02 -11.64 -14.71
N THR A 69 12.19 -12.42 -14.02
CA THR A 69 10.84 -12.73 -14.47
C THR A 69 9.91 -11.56 -14.18
N ARG A 70 9.18 -11.10 -15.20
CA ARG A 70 8.13 -10.09 -15.07
C ARG A 70 6.79 -10.74 -14.70
N TYR A 71 6.18 -10.21 -13.65
CA TYR A 71 4.83 -10.55 -13.20
C TYR A 71 3.95 -9.32 -13.28
N GLU A 72 2.76 -9.49 -13.82
CA GLU A 72 1.69 -8.49 -13.79
C GLU A 72 0.62 -8.92 -12.79
N LEU A 73 0.15 -7.96 -12.00
CA LEU A 73 -0.86 -8.15 -10.99
C LEU A 73 -2.02 -7.21 -11.28
N THR A 74 -3.17 -7.79 -11.58
CA THR A 74 -4.41 -7.05 -11.85
C THR A 74 -5.42 -7.35 -10.75
N PRO A 75 -6.06 -6.34 -10.12
CA PRO A 75 -7.14 -6.59 -9.18
C PRO A 75 -8.27 -7.38 -9.83
N LYS A 76 -8.76 -8.43 -9.15
CA LYS A 76 -9.91 -9.24 -9.62
C LYS A 76 -11.23 -8.49 -9.52
N VAL A 77 -11.30 -7.51 -8.61
CA VAL A 77 -12.51 -6.75 -8.29
C VAL A 77 -12.18 -5.29 -8.08
N GLY A 78 -13.11 -4.42 -8.47
CA GLY A 78 -12.98 -2.98 -8.32
C GLY A 78 -11.96 -2.37 -9.28
N GLN A 79 -11.40 -1.23 -8.88
CA GLN A 79 -10.60 -0.35 -9.73
C GLN A 79 -9.28 0.07 -9.06
N ALA A 80 -8.76 -0.77 -8.17
CA ALA A 80 -7.49 -0.51 -7.50
C ALA A 80 -6.33 -0.51 -8.50
N ALA A 81 -5.18 0.01 -8.06
CA ALA A 81 -3.99 0.10 -8.88
C ALA A 81 -3.48 -1.28 -9.34
N ARG A 82 -2.91 -1.31 -10.54
CA ARG A 82 -2.23 -2.47 -11.11
C ARG A 82 -0.75 -2.43 -10.76
N TRP A 83 -0.11 -3.59 -10.79
CA TRP A 83 1.31 -3.68 -10.48
C TRP A 83 2.06 -4.55 -11.47
N THR A 84 3.29 -4.15 -11.72
CA THR A 84 4.29 -4.99 -12.38
C THR A 84 5.46 -5.20 -11.44
N LEU A 85 5.90 -6.45 -11.28
CA LEU A 85 7.04 -6.83 -10.45
C LEU A 85 8.07 -7.56 -11.31
N TRP A 86 9.34 -7.25 -11.10
CA TRP A 86 10.46 -7.97 -11.73
C TRP A 86 11.23 -8.70 -10.64
N ILE A 87 11.24 -10.03 -10.72
CA ILE A 87 11.85 -10.92 -9.73
C ILE A 87 13.11 -11.53 -10.31
N ASP A 88 14.26 -11.35 -9.65
CA ASP A 88 15.53 -11.97 -10.04
C ASP A 88 15.38 -13.49 -10.16
N THR A 89 15.77 -14.06 -11.30
CA THR A 89 15.62 -15.50 -11.57
C THR A 89 16.53 -16.37 -10.69
N GLN A 90 17.64 -15.82 -10.18
CA GLN A 90 18.63 -16.58 -9.41
C GLN A 90 18.42 -16.46 -7.89
N TRP A 91 18.22 -15.24 -7.39
CA TRP A 91 18.06 -14.95 -5.96
C TRP A 91 16.62 -15.02 -5.49
N ASN A 92 15.66 -15.03 -6.42
CA ASN A 92 14.24 -15.06 -6.17
C ASN A 92 13.77 -13.92 -5.26
N ILE A 93 14.21 -12.69 -5.58
CA ILE A 93 13.86 -11.45 -4.86
C ILE A 93 13.57 -10.31 -5.86
N PRO A 94 12.79 -9.28 -5.48
CA PRO A 94 12.48 -8.17 -6.38
C PRO A 94 13.71 -7.35 -6.78
N LEU A 95 13.78 -6.98 -8.07
CA LEU A 95 14.73 -6.01 -8.63
C LEU A 95 14.06 -4.74 -9.14
N ALA A 96 12.77 -4.79 -9.42
CA ALA A 96 11.99 -3.62 -9.72
C ALA A 96 10.52 -3.86 -9.38
N TYR A 97 9.78 -2.76 -9.22
CA TYR A 97 8.33 -2.76 -9.25
C TYR A 97 7.80 -1.46 -9.84
N GLN A 98 6.58 -1.54 -10.35
CA GLN A 98 5.81 -0.43 -10.86
C GLN A 98 4.38 -0.57 -10.36
N GLU A 99 3.81 0.55 -9.95
CA GLU A 99 2.38 0.68 -9.69
C GLU A 99 1.82 1.63 -10.73
N ASP A 100 0.73 1.20 -11.36
CA ASP A 100 0.02 1.94 -12.38
C ASP A 100 -1.40 2.25 -11.90
N PHE A 101 -1.89 3.43 -12.25
CA PHE A 101 -3.32 3.73 -12.17
C PHE A 101 -4.12 2.76 -13.04
N GLN A 102 -5.44 2.74 -12.84
CA GLN A 102 -6.35 1.90 -13.61
C GLN A 102 -6.26 2.18 -15.12
N ASP A 103 -5.99 3.43 -15.51
CA ASP A 103 -5.83 3.88 -16.90
C ASP A 103 -4.46 3.50 -17.52
N GLY A 104 -3.58 2.87 -16.75
CA GLY A 104 -2.24 2.43 -17.19
C GLY A 104 -1.15 3.51 -17.05
N THR A 105 -1.48 4.70 -16.55
CA THR A 105 -0.47 5.71 -16.25
C THR A 105 0.35 5.31 -15.02
N VAL A 106 1.65 5.61 -15.02
CA VAL A 106 2.55 5.21 -13.93
C VAL A 106 2.29 6.10 -12.69
N ALA A 107 1.99 5.47 -11.56
CA ALA A 107 1.86 6.16 -10.28
C ALA A 107 3.19 6.19 -9.51
N ARG A 108 3.91 5.07 -9.51
CA ARG A 108 5.28 4.97 -8.98
C ARG A 108 6.06 3.87 -9.65
N ARG A 109 7.37 4.03 -9.72
CA ARG A 109 8.31 3.02 -10.18
C ARG A 109 9.54 3.02 -9.31
N ALA A 110 10.07 1.83 -9.00
CA ALA A 110 11.38 1.68 -8.41
C ALA A 110 12.13 0.57 -9.13
N ALA A 111 13.33 0.82 -9.61
CA ALA A 111 14.14 -0.16 -10.32
C ALA A 111 15.62 0.01 -10.01
N PHE A 112 16.34 -1.11 -9.86
CA PHE A 112 17.80 -1.04 -9.80
C PHE A 112 18.36 -0.58 -11.14
N LEU A 113 19.28 0.40 -11.08
CA LEU A 113 20.20 0.75 -12.15
C LEU A 113 21.48 -0.09 -12.06
N LYS A 114 21.91 -0.40 -10.83
CA LYS A 114 23.06 -1.25 -10.51
C LYS A 114 22.74 -2.11 -9.30
N VAL A 115 23.12 -3.38 -9.34
CA VAL A 115 22.94 -4.34 -8.24
C VAL A 115 24.32 -4.82 -7.79
N ASN A 116 24.56 -4.86 -6.48
CA ASN A 116 25.78 -5.39 -5.89
C ASN A 116 25.91 -6.89 -6.20
N ALA A 117 27.13 -7.44 -6.15
CA ALA A 117 27.36 -8.84 -6.52
C ALA A 117 26.61 -9.88 -5.65
N ARG A 118 26.20 -9.51 -4.43
CA ARG A 118 25.49 -10.40 -3.51
C ARG A 118 24.33 -9.67 -2.82
N PRO A 119 23.23 -10.38 -2.53
CA PRO A 119 22.13 -9.82 -1.75
C PRO A 119 22.50 -9.74 -0.26
N ALA A 120 21.78 -8.89 0.47
CA ALA A 120 21.95 -8.68 1.90
C ALA A 120 20.83 -9.35 2.69
N ALA A 121 21.17 -9.94 3.84
CA ALA A 121 20.18 -10.44 4.79
C ALA A 121 19.43 -9.26 5.44
N VAL A 122 18.12 -9.44 5.63
CA VAL A 122 17.25 -8.46 6.28
C VAL A 122 16.20 -9.14 7.15
N ARG A 123 15.55 -8.37 8.01
CA ARG A 123 14.37 -8.82 8.75
C ARG A 123 13.23 -7.84 8.52
N VAL A 124 12.25 -8.25 7.71
CA VAL A 124 11.04 -7.47 7.45
C VAL A 124 9.88 -8.03 8.25
N ALA A 125 9.47 -7.28 9.27
CA ALA A 125 8.25 -7.56 10.01
C ALA A 125 7.04 -7.12 9.18
N LEU A 126 6.08 -8.02 9.04
CA LEU A 126 4.78 -7.72 8.45
C LEU A 126 3.71 -8.23 9.43
N PRO A 127 3.18 -7.37 10.30
CA PRO A 127 2.20 -7.79 11.29
C PRO A 127 0.92 -8.27 10.60
N SER A 128 0.33 -9.33 11.15
CA SER A 128 -1.00 -9.80 10.74
C SER A 128 -2.05 -8.70 10.95
N ALA A 129 -3.10 -8.72 10.14
CA ALA A 129 -4.24 -7.84 10.38
C ALA A 129 -4.86 -8.21 11.73
N PRO A 130 -5.06 -7.25 12.66
CA PRO A 130 -5.70 -7.56 13.93
C PRO A 130 -7.11 -8.09 13.73
N GLU A 131 -7.44 -9.19 14.39
CA GLU A 131 -8.79 -9.74 14.39
C GLU A 131 -9.77 -8.72 14.98
N GLY A 132 -10.98 -8.63 14.43
CA GLY A 132 -12.02 -7.71 14.92
C GLY A 132 -11.83 -6.24 14.51
N LEU A 133 -10.65 -5.82 14.04
CA LEU A 133 -10.39 -4.42 13.66
C LEU A 133 -11.34 -3.92 12.57
N ARG A 134 -11.68 -4.76 11.59
CA ARG A 134 -12.66 -4.40 10.55
C ARG A 134 -14.03 -4.05 11.14
N ARG A 135 -14.52 -4.87 12.07
CA ARG A 135 -15.81 -4.63 12.74
C ARG A 135 -15.76 -3.36 13.56
N ALA A 136 -14.70 -3.17 14.34
CA ALA A 136 -14.48 -1.98 15.16
C ALA A 136 -14.43 -0.71 14.31
N LEU A 137 -13.74 -0.75 13.16
CA LEU A 137 -13.68 0.38 12.23
C LEU A 137 -15.05 0.76 11.66
N LEU A 138 -15.83 -0.24 11.23
CA LEU A 138 -17.17 0.01 10.66
C LEU A 138 -18.15 0.52 11.72
N ALA A 139 -17.98 0.12 12.98
CA ALA A 139 -18.71 0.69 14.10
C ALA A 139 -18.27 2.14 14.40
N ALA A 140 -16.96 2.43 14.30
CA ALA A 140 -16.41 3.77 14.52
C ALA A 140 -16.76 4.77 13.41
N LEU A 141 -17.06 4.29 12.20
CA LEU A 141 -17.44 5.11 11.04
C LEU A 141 -18.68 4.52 10.36
N PRO A 142 -19.88 4.64 10.98
CA PRO A 142 -21.10 4.10 10.40
C PRO A 142 -21.36 4.68 9.00
N GLY A 143 -21.62 3.79 8.04
CA GLY A 143 -21.81 4.14 6.63
C GLY A 143 -20.54 4.18 5.79
N LEU A 144 -19.36 3.94 6.38
CA LEU A 144 -18.13 3.71 5.62
C LEU A 144 -18.26 2.47 4.73
N ARG A 145 -17.92 2.62 3.45
CA ARG A 145 -17.79 1.50 2.51
C ARG A 145 -16.32 1.33 2.16
N LEU A 146 -15.71 0.24 2.64
CA LEU A 146 -14.32 -0.05 2.30
C LEU A 146 -14.19 -0.34 0.80
N PRO A 147 -13.15 0.19 0.11
CA PRO A 147 -12.89 -0.17 -1.28
C PRO A 147 -12.78 -1.70 -1.46
N ALA A 148 -13.14 -2.18 -2.65
CA ALA A 148 -13.22 -3.61 -2.94
C ALA A 148 -11.93 -4.36 -2.56
N GLY A 149 -12.07 -5.50 -1.89
CA GLY A 149 -10.94 -6.34 -1.48
C GLY A 149 -10.11 -5.80 -0.31
N THR A 150 -10.31 -4.55 0.12
CA THR A 150 -9.51 -3.92 1.17
C THR A 150 -9.95 -4.31 2.58
N GLN A 151 -8.99 -4.31 3.51
CA GLN A 151 -9.22 -4.51 4.93
C GLN A 151 -8.26 -3.65 5.76
N PRO A 152 -8.65 -3.24 6.98
CA PRO A 152 -7.75 -2.52 7.88
C PRO A 152 -6.71 -3.45 8.49
N VAL A 153 -5.50 -2.92 8.66
CA VAL A 153 -4.34 -3.69 9.17
C VAL A 153 -3.59 -3.00 10.29
N ALA A 154 -3.82 -1.70 10.50
CA ALA A 154 -3.25 -0.95 11.61
C ALA A 154 -4.11 0.28 11.91
N VAL A 155 -4.07 0.74 13.15
CA VAL A 155 -4.59 2.03 13.61
C VAL A 155 -3.51 2.71 14.42
N ARG A 156 -3.37 4.02 14.27
CA ARG A 156 -2.46 4.84 15.07
C ARG A 156 -3.05 6.21 15.36
N GLY A 157 -2.66 6.79 16.50
CA GLY A 157 -2.86 8.22 16.75
C GLY A 157 -2.04 9.07 15.78
N ARG A 158 -2.48 10.31 15.56
CA ARG A 158 -1.73 11.30 14.77
C ARG A 158 -1.19 12.40 15.68
N PRO A 159 0.03 12.91 15.45
CA PRO A 159 0.63 14.00 16.26
C PRO A 159 -0.23 15.27 16.32
N ASN A 160 -0.96 15.58 15.25
CA ASN A 160 -1.81 16.78 15.14
C ASN A 160 -3.28 16.51 15.48
N GLY A 161 -3.54 15.45 16.25
CA GLY A 161 -4.87 14.99 16.60
C GLY A 161 -5.55 14.16 15.52
N GLY A 162 -6.49 13.32 15.98
CA GLY A 162 -7.18 12.35 15.15
C GLY A 162 -6.44 11.01 15.04
N LEU A 163 -6.85 10.19 14.08
CA LEU A 163 -6.34 8.82 13.90
C LEU A 163 -6.12 8.51 12.42
N GLU A 164 -5.21 7.58 12.16
CA GLU A 164 -4.98 7.01 10.84
C GLU A 164 -5.16 5.49 10.90
N VAL A 165 -5.95 4.97 9.98
CA VAL A 165 -6.15 3.54 9.75
C VAL A 165 -5.50 3.17 8.43
N SER A 166 -4.54 2.27 8.46
CA SER A 166 -3.96 1.72 7.25
C SER A 166 -4.86 0.60 6.72
N LEU A 167 -5.28 0.72 5.46
CA LEU A 167 -6.05 -0.29 4.72
C LEU A 167 -5.20 -0.90 3.61
N THR A 168 -5.50 -2.12 3.22
CA THR A 168 -4.83 -2.78 2.09
C THR A 168 -5.67 -3.90 1.51
N ASP A 169 -5.52 -4.12 0.20
CA ASP A 169 -6.01 -5.31 -0.53
C ASP A 169 -4.93 -6.39 -0.67
N GLY A 170 -3.79 -6.22 -0.02
CA GLY A 170 -2.64 -7.11 -0.09
C GLY A 170 -1.42 -6.53 -0.77
N LEU A 171 -1.60 -5.45 -1.53
CA LEU A 171 -0.50 -4.76 -2.21
C LEU A 171 -0.69 -3.24 -2.20
N ASN A 172 -1.89 -2.78 -2.57
CA ASN A 172 -2.24 -1.38 -2.48
C ASN A 172 -2.41 -0.98 -1.02
N VAL A 173 -1.98 0.24 -0.68
CA VAL A 173 -2.07 0.79 0.67
C VAL A 173 -2.90 2.07 0.61
N PHE A 174 -3.91 2.14 1.46
CA PHE A 174 -4.77 3.32 1.60
C PHE A 174 -4.68 3.82 3.04
N ALA A 175 -4.73 5.13 3.21
CA ALA A 175 -4.81 5.77 4.51
C ALA A 175 -6.21 6.34 4.70
N LEU A 176 -6.95 5.80 5.66
CA LEU A 176 -8.21 6.36 6.12
C LEU A 176 -7.93 7.18 7.38
N VAL A 177 -8.25 8.46 7.35
CA VAL A 177 -7.86 9.43 8.38
C VAL A 177 -9.11 10.04 8.99
N VAL A 178 -9.16 10.13 10.31
CA VAL A 178 -10.08 11.04 11.00
C VAL A 178 -9.26 12.21 11.52
N SER A 179 -9.70 13.43 11.26
CA SER A 179 -8.95 14.64 11.65
C SER A 179 -9.89 15.79 12.02
N PRO A 180 -9.51 16.68 12.95
CA PRO A 180 -10.24 17.92 13.18
C PRO A 180 -10.16 18.90 12.00
N ARG A 181 -9.12 18.79 11.16
CA ARG A 181 -8.92 19.67 10.01
C ARG A 181 -9.36 18.98 8.73
N GLY A 182 -9.66 19.75 7.69
CA GLY A 182 -9.86 19.24 6.34
C GLY A 182 -8.53 19.09 5.59
N VAL A 183 -8.55 18.37 4.49
CA VAL A 183 -7.48 18.33 3.50
C VAL A 183 -8.02 18.89 2.18
N ARG A 184 -7.16 19.55 1.41
CA ARG A 184 -7.51 20.04 0.08
C ARG A 184 -7.82 18.83 -0.81
N ALA A 185 -8.91 18.91 -1.58
CA ALA A 185 -9.22 17.93 -2.60
C ALA A 185 -8.08 17.89 -3.64
N ALA A 186 -7.62 16.69 -3.94
CA ALA A 186 -6.62 16.41 -4.95
C ALA A 186 -6.88 15.00 -5.50
N PRO A 187 -6.37 14.66 -6.69
CA PRO A 187 -6.45 13.29 -7.18
C PRO A 187 -6.00 12.29 -6.11
N GLY A 188 -6.78 11.22 -5.95
CA GLY A 188 -6.54 10.16 -4.97
C GLY A 188 -6.66 10.58 -3.49
N ILE A 189 -7.34 11.71 -3.23
CA ILE A 189 -7.72 12.16 -1.89
C ILE A 189 -9.22 12.48 -1.91
N ALA A 190 -10.02 11.70 -1.18
CA ALA A 190 -11.39 12.06 -0.81
C ALA A 190 -11.42 12.62 0.61
N SER A 191 -12.27 13.62 0.84
CA SER A 191 -12.46 14.25 2.13
C SER A 191 -13.95 14.52 2.36
N ARG A 192 -14.45 14.12 3.52
CA ARG A 192 -15.84 14.34 3.93
C ARG A 192 -15.88 14.99 5.30
N ARG A 193 -16.60 16.10 5.41
CA ARG A 193 -16.91 16.71 6.70
C ARG A 193 -17.95 15.86 7.43
N VAL A 194 -17.70 15.56 8.70
CA VAL A 194 -18.58 14.77 9.55
C VAL A 194 -18.64 15.45 10.92
N GLY A 195 -19.78 16.08 11.22
CA GLY A 195 -19.92 16.94 12.39
C GLY A 195 -18.88 18.07 12.41
N GLY A 196 -18.13 18.17 13.52
CA GLY A 196 -17.06 19.15 13.71
C GLY A 196 -15.70 18.77 13.10
N GLY A 197 -15.57 17.58 12.51
CA GLY A 197 -14.31 17.07 11.97
C GLY A 197 -14.42 16.58 10.53
N TYR A 198 -13.42 15.83 10.09
CA TYR A 198 -13.30 15.32 8.74
C TYR A 198 -12.84 13.86 8.74
N VAL A 199 -13.29 13.13 7.73
CA VAL A 199 -12.80 11.81 7.37
C VAL A 199 -12.18 11.90 5.98
N TRP A 200 -10.94 11.45 5.82
CA TRP A 200 -10.24 11.44 4.54
C TRP A 200 -9.89 10.02 4.15
N LEU A 201 -9.90 9.74 2.85
CA LEU A 201 -9.38 8.49 2.29
C LEU A 201 -8.37 8.84 1.21
N VAL A 202 -7.16 8.33 1.37
CA VAL A 202 -6.03 8.59 0.47
C VAL A 202 -5.53 7.28 -0.11
N GLY A 203 -5.37 7.24 -1.43
CA GLY A 203 -4.65 6.18 -2.12
C GLY A 203 -4.97 6.13 -3.61
N ASN A 204 -4.32 5.19 -4.29
CA ASN A 204 -4.42 5.06 -5.75
C ASN A 204 -5.71 4.30 -6.14
N LEU A 205 -6.79 5.07 -6.27
CA LEU A 205 -8.11 4.66 -6.74
C LEU A 205 -8.71 5.81 -7.57
N PRO A 206 -9.64 5.51 -8.50
CA PRO A 206 -10.44 6.54 -9.14
C PRO A 206 -11.16 7.40 -8.10
N GLN A 207 -11.21 8.71 -8.35
CA GLN A 207 -11.77 9.68 -7.39
C GLN A 207 -13.21 9.33 -6.99
N ALA A 208 -14.05 8.92 -7.94
CA ALA A 208 -15.42 8.51 -7.68
C ALA A 208 -15.52 7.31 -6.70
N ALA A 209 -14.56 6.38 -6.74
CA ALA A 209 -14.52 5.26 -5.81
C ALA A 209 -14.14 5.71 -4.40
N LEU A 210 -13.22 6.67 -4.27
CA LEU A 210 -12.84 7.26 -2.99
C LEU A 210 -13.99 8.06 -2.37
N ASP A 211 -14.69 8.86 -3.18
CA ASP A 211 -15.83 9.64 -2.73
C ASP A 211 -17.00 8.73 -2.31
N SER A 212 -17.28 7.68 -3.10
CA SER A 212 -18.30 6.67 -2.78
C SER A 212 -18.00 5.93 -1.47
N ALA A 213 -16.72 5.66 -1.18
CA ALA A 213 -16.31 5.01 0.07
C ALA A 213 -16.72 5.82 1.31
N LEU A 214 -16.67 7.16 1.20
CA LEU A 214 -16.97 8.07 2.30
C LEU A 214 -18.41 8.59 2.29
N ALA A 215 -19.14 8.49 1.17
CA ALA A 215 -20.44 9.14 0.96
C ALA A 215 -21.50 8.81 2.02
N GLY A 216 -21.45 7.61 2.61
CA GLY A 216 -22.39 7.17 3.65
C GLY A 216 -21.99 7.54 5.08
N VAL A 217 -20.77 8.03 5.31
CA VAL A 217 -20.27 8.27 6.67
C VAL A 217 -21.07 9.41 7.30
N SER A 218 -21.78 9.10 8.39
CA SER A 218 -22.69 10.03 9.05
C SER A 218 -22.14 10.59 10.36
N ARG A 219 -21.30 9.83 11.06
CA ARG A 219 -20.70 10.20 12.35
C ARG A 219 -19.34 9.54 12.55
N VAL A 220 -18.59 10.03 13.53
CA VAL A 220 -17.29 9.50 13.95
C VAL A 220 -17.37 9.12 15.43
N GLU A 221 -17.12 7.85 15.73
CA GLU A 221 -17.16 7.28 17.09
C GLU A 221 -15.84 6.57 17.41
N PRO A 222 -14.74 7.31 17.69
CA PRO A 222 -13.42 6.70 17.89
C PRO A 222 -13.38 5.69 19.03
N ALA A 223 -14.24 5.84 20.03
CA ALA A 223 -14.38 4.90 21.15
C ALA A 223 -14.70 3.46 20.69
N ALA A 224 -15.38 3.28 19.55
CA ALA A 224 -15.68 1.96 19.01
C ALA A 224 -14.44 1.22 18.48
N LEU A 225 -13.31 1.91 18.28
CA LEU A 225 -12.01 1.28 18.01
C LEU A 225 -11.40 0.64 19.26
N GLY A 226 -11.89 0.95 20.46
CA GLY A 226 -11.48 0.32 21.72
C GLY A 226 -9.97 0.20 21.87
N THR A 227 -9.50 -1.01 22.18
CA THR A 227 -8.09 -1.33 22.43
C THR A 227 -7.18 -1.28 21.19
N PHE A 228 -7.74 -1.10 19.98
CA PHE A 228 -6.93 -0.94 18.76
C PHE A 228 -6.25 0.44 18.71
N LEU A 229 -6.83 1.43 19.39
CA LEU A 229 -6.14 2.68 19.73
C LEU A 229 -5.25 2.38 20.94
N LYS A 230 -4.06 1.82 20.70
CA LYS A 230 -3.06 1.79 21.77
C LYS A 230 -2.76 3.24 22.13
N ALA A 231 -2.84 3.57 23.43
CA ALA A 231 -2.19 4.76 23.95
C ALA A 231 -0.74 4.69 23.46
N ASP A 232 -0.27 5.74 22.77
CA ASP A 232 1.12 5.82 22.35
C ASP A 232 1.98 5.45 23.55
N ALA A 233 2.98 4.60 23.32
CA ALA A 233 3.97 4.29 24.34
C ALA A 233 4.64 5.61 24.73
N SER A 234 4.16 6.20 25.82
CA SER A 234 4.89 7.19 26.61
C SER A 234 6.17 6.52 27.03
N ASN A 235 7.26 6.75 26.30
CA ASN A 235 8.58 6.62 26.90
C ASN A 235 8.84 7.91 27.67
N PRO A 236 9.15 7.85 28.98
CA PRO A 236 9.70 8.96 29.74
C PRO A 236 11.08 9.38 29.23
#